data_AF-A0A7C6AMD1-F1
#
_entry.id   AF-A0A7C6AMD1-F1
#
_cell.length_a   1.000
_cell.length_b   1.000
_cell.length_c   1.000
_cell.angle_alpha   90.00
_cell.angle_beta   90.00
_cell.angle_gamma   90.00
#
_symmetry.space_group_name_H-M   'P 1'
#
loop_
_entity.id
_entity.type
_entity.pdbx_description
1 polymer ?
#
loop_
_entity_poly.entity_id
_entity_poly.type
_entity_poly.pdbx_seq_one_letter_code
_entity_poly.pdbx_strand_id
1 'polypeptide(L)'
;MNKITTFIIGFLILNACYSQELNCRIQVFSQQIQTSNKHIFESMQKDLYEFMNNRKWTDHVYAYDEKIECTILINLTEQIAADQYKGTMQIQSIRPIFNTNYNSVMLNLKDNDIQFNYQEFQALEFNENTFGSNLVSLLAYYAYIIIGFDYDSYSLMGGTPYFQKAEKIVQNAQNAQEKGWKSYESQKNRYWLVENLLNSKYAPIREFNYKYHRLGLDIMAEKQA
;
A
#
# COMPACT_ATOMS: atom_id res chain seq x y z
N MET A 1 -8.91 29.77 40.37
CA MET A 1 -8.79 28.33 40.04
C MET A 1 -9.47 27.92 38.73
N ASN A 2 -10.47 28.66 38.22
CA ASN A 2 -11.24 28.20 37.05
C ASN A 2 -10.61 28.47 35.68
N LYS A 3 -9.60 29.36 35.58
CA LYS A 3 -8.93 29.66 34.29
C LYS A 3 -7.82 28.66 33.93
N ILE A 4 -7.19 28.05 34.94
CA ILE A 4 -6.13 27.04 34.74
C ILE A 4 -6.75 25.71 34.30
N THR A 5 -7.91 25.34 34.85
CA THR A 5 -8.66 24.17 34.40
C THR A 5 -9.18 24.30 32.97
N THR A 6 -9.60 25.49 32.52
CA THR A 6 -9.98 25.71 31.11
C THR A 6 -8.79 25.56 30.16
N PHE A 7 -7.59 25.96 30.57
CA PHE A 7 -6.37 25.82 29.77
C PHE A 7 -5.93 24.35 29.65
N ILE A 8 -6.08 23.56 30.72
CA ILE A 8 -5.79 22.12 30.73
C ILE A 8 -6.81 21.33 29.89
N ILE A 9 -8.10 21.73 29.92
CA ILE A 9 -9.14 21.12 29.08
C ILE A 9 -8.94 21.47 27.60
N GLY A 10 -8.45 22.66 27.28
CA GLY A 10 -8.07 23.03 25.90
C GLY A 10 -6.87 22.24 25.36
N PHE A 11 -5.91 21.88 26.22
CA PHE A 11 -4.72 21.11 25.82
C PHE A 11 -5.02 19.61 25.59
N LEU A 12 -6.06 19.07 26.25
CA LEU A 12 -6.51 17.67 26.10
C LEU A 12 -7.33 17.42 24.83
N ILE A 13 -7.74 18.44 24.08
CA ILE A 13 -8.51 18.31 22.83
C ILE A 13 -7.58 18.18 21.60
N LEU A 14 -6.26 18.33 21.76
CA LEU A 14 -5.26 17.98 20.74
C LEU A 14 -4.99 16.46 20.71
N ASN A 15 -6.03 15.64 20.88
CA ASN A 15 -5.95 14.25 20.48
C ASN A 15 -5.77 14.23 18.97
N ALA A 16 -4.52 14.03 18.55
CA ALA A 16 -4.15 13.78 17.18
C ALA A 16 -5.10 12.72 16.63
N CYS A 17 -5.96 13.14 15.70
CA CYS A 17 -6.69 12.22 14.87
C CYS A 17 -5.63 11.40 14.14
N TYR A 18 -5.40 10.16 14.60
CA TYR A 18 -4.68 9.16 13.82
C TYR A 18 -5.58 8.86 12.64
N SER A 19 -5.45 9.67 11.61
CA SER A 19 -6.04 9.29 10.35
C SER A 19 -5.12 8.29 9.69
N GLN A 20 -5.69 7.14 9.37
CA GLN A 20 -5.02 6.12 8.58
C GLN A 20 -5.52 6.24 7.16
N GLU A 21 -4.59 6.32 6.23
CA GLU A 21 -4.85 6.70 4.85
C GLU A 21 -5.48 5.57 4.04
N LEU A 22 -5.22 4.33 4.44
CA LEU A 22 -5.67 3.15 3.73
C LEU A 22 -6.91 2.54 4.39
N ASN A 23 -7.82 2.08 3.54
CA ASN A 23 -8.83 1.08 3.87
C ASN A 23 -8.53 -0.18 3.05
N CYS A 24 -7.54 -0.95 3.51
CA CYS A 24 -6.98 -2.11 2.85
C CYS A 24 -7.63 -3.40 3.33
N ARG A 25 -8.31 -4.12 2.45
CA ARG A 25 -8.77 -5.48 2.70
C ARG A 25 -7.67 -6.49 2.37
N ILE A 26 -7.30 -7.33 3.33
CA ILE A 26 -6.34 -8.43 3.13
C ILE A 26 -7.10 -9.75 3.03
N GLN A 27 -6.74 -10.58 2.04
CA GLN A 27 -7.17 -11.97 1.98
C GLN A 27 -5.97 -12.88 1.73
N VAL A 28 -5.84 -13.92 2.55
CA VAL A 28 -4.77 -14.92 2.41
C VAL A 28 -5.39 -16.25 1.99
N PHE A 29 -5.07 -16.69 0.78
CA PHE A 29 -5.44 -18.00 0.26
C PHE A 29 -4.25 -18.96 0.43
N SER A 30 -4.49 -20.08 1.10
CA SER A 30 -3.48 -21.11 1.38
C SER A 30 -3.94 -22.51 0.99
N GLN A 31 -4.86 -22.62 0.03
CA GLN A 31 -5.48 -23.89 -0.39
C GLN A 31 -4.46 -24.93 -0.87
N GLN A 32 -3.32 -24.48 -1.40
CA GLN A 32 -2.24 -25.33 -1.92
C GLN A 32 -1.23 -25.75 -0.83
N ILE A 33 -1.30 -25.14 0.36
CA ILE A 33 -0.39 -25.45 1.47
C ILE A 33 -0.99 -26.56 2.32
N GLN A 34 -0.31 -27.71 2.35
CA GLN A 34 -0.69 -28.84 3.20
C GLN A 34 -0.07 -28.66 4.59
N THR A 35 -0.79 -27.99 5.49
CA THR A 35 -0.38 -27.82 6.89
C THR A 35 -1.46 -28.29 7.86
N SER A 36 -1.02 -28.79 9.02
CA SER A 36 -1.90 -29.14 10.14
C SER A 36 -2.44 -27.90 10.87
N ASN A 37 -1.64 -26.83 10.95
CA ASN A 37 -2.03 -25.58 11.59
C ASN A 37 -2.54 -24.59 10.53
N LYS A 38 -3.85 -24.56 10.29
CA LYS A 38 -4.48 -23.56 9.40
C LYS A 38 -4.66 -22.19 10.06
N HIS A 39 -4.67 -22.14 11.39
CA HIS A 39 -4.89 -20.92 12.15
C HIS A 39 -3.82 -19.86 11.88
N ILE A 40 -2.58 -20.29 11.60
CA ILE A 40 -1.47 -19.41 11.22
C ILE A 40 -1.82 -18.43 10.08
N PHE A 41 -2.66 -18.84 9.13
CA PHE A 41 -3.05 -17.99 8.00
C PHE A 41 -4.15 -16.99 8.36
N GLU A 42 -5.01 -17.32 9.33
CA GLU A 42 -5.99 -16.39 9.89
C GLU A 42 -5.26 -15.31 10.71
N SER A 43 -4.29 -15.72 11.53
CA SER A 43 -3.39 -14.81 12.24
C SER A 43 -2.63 -13.93 11.25
N MET A 44 -2.05 -14.52 10.19
CA MET A 44 -1.33 -13.77 9.16
C MET A 44 -2.24 -12.71 8.53
N GLN A 45 -3.44 -13.09 8.09
CA GLN A 45 -4.36 -12.13 7.49
C GLN A 45 -4.67 -10.96 8.44
N LYS A 46 -4.89 -11.25 9.73
CA LYS A 46 -5.15 -10.24 10.75
C LYS A 46 -3.95 -9.31 10.96
N ASP A 47 -2.75 -9.86 11.13
CA ASP A 47 -1.54 -9.09 11.38
C ASP A 47 -1.20 -8.18 10.18
N LEU A 48 -1.36 -8.68 8.96
CA LEU A 48 -1.17 -7.86 7.76
C LEU A 48 -2.25 -6.78 7.60
N TYR A 49 -3.50 -7.08 7.96
CA TYR A 49 -4.57 -6.08 7.98
C TYR A 49 -4.27 -4.97 8.98
N GLU A 50 -3.86 -5.30 10.21
CA GLU A 50 -3.49 -4.32 11.23
C GLU A 50 -2.26 -3.51 10.80
N PHE A 51 -1.24 -4.15 10.23
CA PHE A 51 -0.04 -3.45 9.73
C PHE A 51 -0.38 -2.43 8.65
N MET A 52 -1.25 -2.79 7.69
CA MET A 52 -1.60 -1.92 6.58
C MET A 52 -2.51 -0.76 7.01
N ASN A 53 -3.48 -1.02 7.89
CA ASN A 53 -4.55 -0.07 8.22
C ASN A 53 -4.32 0.73 9.50
N ASN A 54 -3.41 0.32 10.40
CA ASN A 54 -3.16 1.03 11.66
C ASN A 54 -1.84 1.82 11.66
N ARG A 55 -1.08 1.74 10.57
CA ARG A 55 0.15 2.52 10.37
C ARG A 55 -0.16 3.83 9.66
N LYS A 56 0.52 4.89 10.08
CA LYS A 56 0.58 6.18 9.38
C LYS A 56 1.59 6.10 8.24
N TRP A 57 1.15 6.29 7.00
CA TRP A 57 2.01 6.21 5.80
C TRP A 57 2.46 7.58 5.29
N THR A 58 1.64 8.60 5.52
CA THR A 58 1.80 9.99 5.07
C THR A 58 1.66 10.94 6.25
N ASP A 59 1.98 12.22 6.08
CA ASP A 59 1.73 13.22 7.12
C ASP A 59 0.35 13.87 7.05
N HIS A 60 -0.47 13.50 6.08
CA HIS A 60 -1.79 14.06 5.89
C HIS A 60 -2.84 13.41 6.78
N VAL A 61 -3.85 14.20 7.15
CA VAL A 61 -4.99 13.75 7.95
C VAL A 61 -6.16 13.52 7.01
N TYR A 62 -6.62 12.29 6.90
CA TYR A 62 -7.78 11.90 6.08
C TYR A 62 -9.06 11.85 6.92
N ALA A 63 -10.19 12.22 6.34
CA ALA A 63 -11.48 11.80 6.83
C ALA A 63 -11.74 10.31 6.48
N TYR A 64 -12.72 9.67 7.14
CA TYR A 64 -12.98 8.25 6.92
C TYR A 64 -13.41 7.94 5.47
N ASP A 65 -14.17 8.86 4.87
CA ASP A 65 -14.64 8.85 3.48
C ASP A 65 -13.55 9.20 2.45
N GLU A 66 -12.39 9.69 2.91
CA GLU A 66 -11.25 9.98 2.04
C GLU A 66 -10.23 8.83 2.02
N LYS A 67 -10.42 7.79 2.84
CA LYS A 67 -9.48 6.66 2.90
C LYS A 67 -9.41 5.95 1.55
N ILE A 68 -8.18 5.62 1.13
CA ILE A 68 -7.91 4.93 -0.13
C ILE A 68 -8.36 3.47 -0.01
N GLU A 69 -9.40 3.12 -0.76
CA GLU A 69 -9.90 1.76 -0.83
C GLU A 69 -8.96 0.86 -1.64
N CYS A 70 -8.43 -0.18 -0.99
CA CYS A 70 -7.58 -1.15 -1.67
C CYS A 70 -7.79 -2.58 -1.17
N THR A 71 -7.37 -3.54 -1.99
CA THR A 71 -7.41 -4.96 -1.66
C THR A 71 -6.08 -5.59 -2.02
N ILE A 72 -5.52 -6.36 -1.08
CA ILE A 72 -4.34 -7.19 -1.29
C ILE A 72 -4.77 -8.65 -1.12
N LEU A 73 -4.65 -9.43 -2.20
CA LEU A 73 -4.89 -10.86 -2.20
C LEU A 73 -3.55 -11.58 -2.25
N ILE A 74 -3.27 -12.39 -1.24
CA ILE A 74 -2.06 -13.20 -1.16
C ILE A 74 -2.47 -14.64 -1.43
N ASN A 75 -1.94 -15.24 -2.50
CA ASN A 75 -2.13 -16.65 -2.78
C ASN A 75 -0.83 -17.40 -2.52
N LEU A 76 -0.78 -18.16 -1.42
CA LEU A 76 0.34 -18.98 -1.02
C LEU A 76 0.29 -20.32 -1.75
N THR A 77 1.32 -20.56 -2.56
CA THR A 77 1.43 -21.74 -3.43
C THR A 77 2.35 -22.79 -2.85
N GLU A 78 3.34 -22.39 -2.06
CA GLU A 78 4.40 -23.26 -1.55
C GLU A 78 4.85 -22.84 -0.15
N GLN A 79 5.16 -23.82 0.70
CA GLN A 79 5.80 -23.64 2.00
C GLN A 79 7.22 -24.22 1.89
N ILE A 80 8.22 -23.33 1.86
CA ILE A 80 9.63 -23.70 1.61
C ILE A 80 10.29 -24.20 2.89
N ALA A 81 9.91 -23.61 4.03
CA ALA A 81 10.36 -23.99 5.36
C ALA A 81 9.22 -23.80 6.37
N ALA A 82 9.46 -24.10 7.65
CA ALA A 82 8.43 -24.05 8.69
C ALA A 82 7.68 -22.69 8.74
N ASP A 83 8.40 -21.58 8.59
CA ASP A 83 7.91 -20.20 8.65
C ASP A 83 7.99 -19.46 7.30
N GLN A 84 8.45 -20.13 6.24
CA GLN A 84 8.74 -19.50 4.96
C GLN A 84 7.75 -19.91 3.87
N TYR A 85 7.11 -18.91 3.26
CA TYR A 85 6.07 -19.09 2.27
C TYR A 85 6.44 -18.41 0.95
N LYS A 86 5.91 -18.95 -0.14
CA LYS A 86 6.02 -18.40 -1.48
C LYS A 86 4.68 -18.42 -2.19
N GLY A 87 4.47 -17.47 -3.08
CA GLY A 87 3.21 -17.35 -3.79
C GLY A 87 3.14 -16.15 -4.72
N THR A 88 1.93 -15.63 -4.87
CA THR A 88 1.64 -14.44 -5.69
C THR A 88 0.82 -13.43 -4.89
N MET A 89 0.99 -12.14 -5.17
CA MET A 89 0.21 -11.06 -4.58
C MET A 89 -0.56 -10.32 -5.67
N GLN A 90 -1.87 -10.12 -5.50
CA GLN A 90 -2.67 -9.22 -6.31
C GLN A 90 -2.96 -7.95 -5.52
N ILE A 91 -2.70 -6.80 -6.11
CA ILE A 91 -2.93 -5.50 -5.51
C ILE A 91 -3.92 -4.74 -6.39
N GLN A 92 -5.02 -4.31 -5.79
CA GLN A 92 -6.01 -3.46 -6.43
C GLN A 92 -6.30 -2.25 -5.56
N SER A 93 -6.41 -1.07 -6.17
CA SER A 93 -6.98 0.11 -5.51
C SER A 93 -8.02 0.76 -6.39
N ILE A 94 -9.01 1.38 -5.76
CA ILE A 94 -10.11 2.08 -6.41
C ILE A 94 -10.29 3.45 -5.79
N ARG A 95 -10.95 4.32 -6.56
CA ARG A 95 -11.22 5.71 -6.22
C ARG A 95 -12.68 6.02 -6.55
N PRO A 96 -13.46 6.64 -5.64
CA PRO A 96 -14.78 7.13 -5.97
C PRO A 96 -14.70 8.27 -7.00
N ILE A 97 -15.59 8.25 -7.97
CA ILE A 97 -15.74 9.36 -8.92
C ILE A 97 -16.62 10.42 -8.25
N PHE A 98 -16.12 11.66 -8.22
CA PHE A 98 -16.75 12.77 -7.51
C PHE A 98 -18.22 12.95 -7.90
N ASN A 99 -19.09 13.17 -6.90
CA ASN A 99 -20.55 13.31 -7.07
C ASN A 99 -21.26 12.12 -7.75
N THR A 100 -20.71 10.92 -7.69
CA THR A 100 -21.36 9.71 -8.20
C THR A 100 -21.26 8.54 -7.21
N ASN A 101 -22.03 7.48 -7.49
CA ASN A 101 -21.89 6.18 -6.80
C ASN A 101 -20.94 5.22 -7.53
N TYR A 102 -20.18 5.71 -8.53
CA TYR A 102 -19.28 4.88 -9.33
C TYR A 102 -17.84 5.00 -8.82
N ASN A 103 -17.10 3.89 -8.93
CA ASN A 103 -15.68 3.82 -8.61
C ASN A 103 -14.87 3.58 -9.88
N SER A 104 -13.69 4.18 -9.96
CA SER A 104 -12.68 3.91 -10.99
C SER A 104 -11.54 3.07 -10.40
N VAL A 105 -10.93 2.20 -11.21
CA VAL A 105 -9.77 1.39 -10.80
C VAL A 105 -8.49 2.20 -10.98
N MET A 106 -7.75 2.43 -9.90
CA MET A 106 -6.47 3.16 -9.92
C MET A 106 -5.31 2.23 -10.25
N LEU A 107 -5.30 1.06 -9.61
CA LEU A 107 -4.24 0.08 -9.74
C LEU A 107 -4.85 -1.30 -9.81
N ASN A 108 -4.29 -2.14 -10.68
CA ASN A 108 -4.55 -3.57 -10.70
C ASN A 108 -3.28 -4.30 -11.16
N LEU A 109 -2.53 -4.83 -10.19
CA LEU A 109 -1.21 -5.40 -10.42
C LEU A 109 -1.09 -6.78 -9.78
N LYS A 110 -0.40 -7.68 -10.49
CA LYS A 110 0.01 -8.98 -9.99
C LYS A 110 1.51 -9.04 -9.81
N ASP A 111 1.95 -9.34 -8.60
CA ASP A 111 3.30 -9.78 -8.27
C ASP A 111 3.34 -11.30 -8.25
N ASN A 112 4.18 -11.91 -9.08
CA ASN A 112 4.32 -13.37 -9.14
C ASN A 112 5.46 -13.90 -8.28
N ASP A 113 6.29 -13.02 -7.72
CA ASP A 113 7.55 -13.37 -7.06
C ASP A 113 7.54 -12.83 -5.61
N ILE A 114 6.56 -13.28 -4.83
CA ILE A 114 6.57 -13.07 -3.37
C ILE A 114 7.10 -14.31 -2.66
N GLN A 115 8.03 -14.08 -1.76
CA GLN A 115 8.57 -15.08 -0.84
C GLN A 115 8.84 -14.37 0.48
N PHE A 116 8.41 -14.89 1.61
CA PHE A 116 8.63 -14.22 2.88
C PHE A 116 8.51 -15.17 4.06
N ASN A 117 9.04 -14.74 5.19
CA ASN A 117 8.88 -15.42 6.47
C ASN A 117 7.74 -14.79 7.26
N TYR A 118 6.98 -15.62 7.96
CA TYR A 118 5.93 -15.20 8.87
C TYR A 118 5.89 -16.11 10.09
N GLN A 119 5.88 -15.49 11.27
CA GLN A 119 5.77 -16.15 12.56
C GLN A 119 4.69 -15.47 13.39
N GLU A 120 3.80 -16.26 14.00
CA GLU A 120 2.76 -15.73 14.87
C GLU A 120 3.38 -14.99 16.07
N PHE A 121 2.68 -13.93 16.52
CA PHE A 121 3.10 -13.08 17.64
C PHE A 121 4.36 -12.24 17.41
N GLN A 122 4.98 -12.33 16.22
CA GLN A 122 6.06 -11.44 15.85
C GLN A 122 5.50 -10.11 15.33
N ALA A 123 5.88 -9.01 15.96
CA ALA A 123 5.46 -7.68 15.52
C ALA A 123 6.02 -7.34 14.13
N LEU A 124 5.16 -6.79 13.27
CA LEU A 124 5.53 -6.31 11.94
C LEU A 124 6.05 -4.87 12.01
N GLU A 125 7.37 -4.72 12.17
CA GLU A 125 8.03 -3.41 12.30
C GLU A 125 8.67 -2.96 10.99
N PHE A 126 8.22 -1.81 10.47
CA PHE A 126 8.79 -1.18 9.28
C PHE A 126 9.68 0.01 9.66
N ASN A 127 10.86 0.05 9.03
CA ASN A 127 11.80 1.16 9.07
C ASN A 127 12.11 1.61 7.64
N GLU A 128 11.85 2.88 7.33
CA GLU A 128 12.05 3.45 5.99
C GLU A 128 13.52 3.44 5.52
N ASN A 129 14.49 3.32 6.44
CA ASN A 129 15.92 3.42 6.14
C ASN A 129 16.63 2.07 6.03
N THR A 130 15.98 0.98 6.41
CA THR A 130 16.64 -0.33 6.51
C THR A 130 15.73 -1.45 6.02
N PHE A 131 16.30 -2.42 5.33
CA PHE A 131 15.60 -3.66 5.01
C PHE A 131 15.55 -4.56 6.26
N GLY A 132 14.35 -4.72 6.82
CA GLY A 132 14.11 -5.58 7.98
C GLY A 132 13.69 -6.99 7.56
N SER A 133 12.42 -7.15 7.19
CA SER A 133 11.88 -8.40 6.63
C SER A 133 11.27 -8.17 5.25
N ASN A 134 11.27 -9.22 4.43
CA ASN A 134 10.70 -9.12 3.08
C ASN A 134 9.18 -8.92 3.10
N LEU A 135 8.46 -9.53 4.05
CA LEU A 135 7.01 -9.37 4.19
C LEU A 135 6.63 -7.90 4.44
N VAL A 136 7.31 -7.28 5.41
CA VAL A 136 7.09 -5.88 5.77
C VAL A 136 7.47 -4.95 4.61
N SER A 137 8.59 -5.24 3.94
CA SER A 137 9.04 -4.44 2.80
C SER A 137 8.09 -4.54 1.61
N LEU A 138 7.53 -5.72 1.32
CA LEU A 138 6.51 -5.92 0.29
C LEU A 138 5.26 -5.08 0.57
N LEU A 139 4.73 -5.16 1.78
CA LEU A 139 3.54 -4.42 2.18
C LEU A 139 3.76 -2.90 2.16
N ALA A 140 4.88 -2.44 2.71
CA ALA A 140 5.23 -1.02 2.68
C ALA A 140 5.46 -0.50 1.27
N TYR A 141 6.11 -1.27 0.40
CA TYR A 141 6.29 -0.94 -1.00
C TYR A 141 4.93 -0.74 -1.68
N TYR A 142 4.01 -1.70 -1.54
CA TYR A 142 2.69 -1.58 -2.17
C TYR A 142 1.80 -0.51 -1.55
N ALA A 143 1.93 -0.23 -0.25
CA ALA A 143 1.28 0.93 0.37
C ALA A 143 1.68 2.23 -0.35
N TYR A 144 2.98 2.47 -0.52
CA TYR A 144 3.45 3.69 -1.20
C TYR A 144 3.13 3.73 -2.70
N ILE A 145 3.08 2.58 -3.38
CA ILE A 145 2.62 2.53 -4.78
C ILE A 145 1.14 2.91 -4.87
N ILE A 146 0.28 2.35 -4.00
CA ILE A 146 -1.16 2.67 -3.95
C ILE A 146 -1.36 4.16 -3.69
N ILE A 147 -0.70 4.70 -2.66
CA ILE A 147 -0.79 6.11 -2.28
C ILE A 147 -0.29 7.00 -3.41
N GLY A 148 0.82 6.66 -4.06
CA GLY A 148 1.33 7.45 -5.17
C GLY A 148 0.34 7.58 -6.32
N PHE A 149 -0.32 6.48 -6.72
CA PHE A 149 -1.34 6.52 -7.77
C PHE A 149 -2.58 7.32 -7.36
N ASP A 150 -2.97 7.23 -6.09
CA ASP A 150 -4.10 8.01 -5.57
C ASP A 150 -3.82 9.51 -5.67
N TYR A 151 -2.64 9.97 -5.23
CA TYR A 151 -2.28 11.39 -5.29
C TYR A 151 -2.12 11.92 -6.72
N ASP A 152 -1.57 11.11 -7.63
CA ASP A 152 -1.51 11.47 -9.05
C ASP A 152 -2.91 11.67 -9.65
N SER A 153 -3.92 10.95 -9.15
CA SER A 153 -5.29 11.08 -9.63
C SER A 153 -5.95 12.41 -9.24
N TYR A 154 -5.49 13.04 -8.16
CA TYR A 154 -6.02 14.32 -7.65
C TYR A 154 -5.15 15.53 -8.00
N SER A 155 -3.85 15.33 -8.21
CA SER A 155 -2.90 16.38 -8.56
C SER A 155 -1.88 15.88 -9.56
N LEU A 156 -1.58 16.70 -10.57
CA LEU A 156 -0.56 16.39 -11.56
C LEU A 156 0.78 16.06 -10.86
N MET A 157 1.26 14.83 -11.05
CA MET A 157 2.50 14.31 -10.45
C MET A 157 2.54 14.33 -8.91
N GLY A 158 1.38 14.42 -8.24
CA GLY A 158 1.25 14.49 -6.79
C GLY A 158 1.78 13.26 -6.05
N GLY A 159 1.85 12.10 -6.71
CA GLY A 159 2.33 10.84 -6.16
C GLY A 159 3.84 10.72 -5.99
N THR A 160 4.61 11.68 -6.53
CA THR A 160 6.08 11.59 -6.61
C THR A 160 6.77 11.31 -5.26
N PRO A 161 6.41 11.98 -4.15
CA PRO A 161 7.04 11.71 -2.85
C PRO A 161 6.85 10.25 -2.39
N TYR A 162 5.73 9.63 -2.71
CA TYR A 162 5.43 8.26 -2.31
C TYR A 162 6.14 7.24 -3.19
N PHE A 163 6.22 7.50 -4.49
CA PHE A 163 7.03 6.67 -5.39
C PHE A 163 8.52 6.72 -5.00
N GLN A 164 9.04 7.86 -4.55
CA GLN A 164 10.40 7.95 -4.01
C GLN A 164 10.58 7.14 -2.72
N LYS A 165 9.57 7.09 -1.84
CA LYS A 165 9.60 6.18 -0.68
C LYS A 165 9.62 4.71 -1.11
N ALA A 166 8.84 4.34 -2.13
CA ALA A 166 8.86 2.99 -2.70
C ALA A 166 10.23 2.65 -3.33
N GLU A 167 10.86 3.60 -4.03
CA GLU A 167 12.20 3.47 -4.60
C GLU A 167 13.24 3.24 -3.50
N LYS A 168 13.14 3.98 -2.39
CA LYS A 168 14.02 3.79 -1.22
C LYS A 168 13.90 2.38 -0.62
N ILE A 169 12.69 1.81 -0.57
CA ILE A 169 12.51 0.41 -0.14
C ILE A 169 13.24 -0.55 -1.08
N VAL A 170 13.14 -0.33 -2.41
CA VAL A 170 13.87 -1.12 -3.41
C VAL A 170 15.38 -0.98 -3.20
N GLN A 171 15.90 0.22 -2.96
CA GLN A 171 17.32 0.47 -2.69
C GLN A 171 17.80 -0.26 -1.43
N ASN A 172 17.01 -0.24 -0.35
CA ASN A 172 17.32 -0.95 0.88
C ASN A 172 17.34 -2.49 0.67
N ALA A 173 16.49 -3.00 -0.22
CA ALA A 173 16.32 -4.43 -0.48
C ALA A 173 17.28 -5.01 -1.54
N GLN A 174 18.28 -4.25 -2.03
CA GLN A 174 19.19 -4.74 -3.08
C GLN A 174 19.99 -5.99 -2.69
N ASN A 175 20.25 -6.19 -1.40
CA ASN A 175 20.95 -7.37 -0.87
C ASN A 175 20.00 -8.49 -0.42
N ALA A 176 18.69 -8.31 -0.57
CA ALA A 176 17.70 -9.32 -0.21
C ALA A 176 17.91 -10.59 -1.06
N GLN A 177 17.74 -11.76 -0.45
CA GLN A 177 17.84 -13.03 -1.16
C GLN A 177 16.61 -13.27 -2.05
N GLU A 178 15.47 -12.73 -1.64
CA GLU A 178 14.20 -12.82 -2.34
C GLU A 178 14.24 -12.03 -3.66
N LYS A 179 13.58 -12.60 -4.66
CA LYS A 179 13.49 -12.02 -6.01
C LYS A 179 12.48 -10.88 -6.05
N GLY A 180 12.64 -10.00 -7.02
CA GLY A 180 11.74 -8.92 -7.41
C GLY A 180 12.27 -7.51 -7.08
N TRP A 181 13.39 -7.42 -6.35
CA TRP A 181 14.00 -6.17 -5.92
C TRP A 181 15.13 -5.69 -6.82
N LYS A 182 15.67 -6.55 -7.71
CA LYS A 182 16.86 -6.23 -8.50
C LYS A 182 16.52 -6.12 -9.98
N SER A 183 17.21 -5.23 -10.69
CA SER A 183 16.96 -4.95 -12.11
C SER A 183 17.19 -6.15 -13.04
N TYR A 184 18.10 -7.06 -12.67
CA TYR A 184 18.53 -8.19 -13.49
C TYR A 184 17.73 -9.49 -13.26
N GLU A 185 16.74 -9.49 -12.35
CA GLU A 185 15.95 -10.69 -12.04
C GLU A 185 14.80 -10.91 -13.03
N SER A 186 14.17 -9.84 -13.49
CA SER A 186 13.04 -9.86 -14.44
C SER A 186 12.88 -8.45 -15.03
N GLN A 187 12.29 -8.36 -16.22
CA GLN A 187 11.89 -7.07 -16.83
C GLN A 187 10.57 -6.54 -16.25
N LYS A 188 9.85 -7.36 -15.48
CA LYS A 188 8.59 -7.00 -14.82
C LYS A 188 8.67 -7.40 -13.36
N ASN A 189 9.10 -6.47 -12.52
CA ASN A 189 9.22 -6.64 -11.07
C ASN A 189 9.05 -5.29 -10.34
N ARG A 190 9.23 -5.31 -9.01
CA ARG A 190 9.07 -4.13 -8.16
C ARG A 190 10.12 -3.06 -8.48
N TYR A 191 11.37 -3.45 -8.76
CA TYR A 191 12.39 -2.53 -9.23
C TYR A 191 11.93 -1.73 -10.45
N TRP A 192 11.54 -2.42 -11.53
CA TRP A 192 11.16 -1.75 -12.78
C TRP A 192 9.85 -0.99 -12.67
N LEU A 193 8.93 -1.42 -11.80
CA LEU A 193 7.67 -0.69 -11.58
C LEU A 193 7.95 0.73 -11.07
N VAL A 194 8.71 0.87 -9.98
CA VAL A 194 8.96 2.20 -9.40
C VAL A 194 9.92 3.04 -10.25
N GLU A 195 10.95 2.42 -10.83
CA GLU A 195 11.87 3.08 -11.75
C GLU A 195 11.10 3.72 -12.92
N ASN A 196 10.17 2.98 -13.54
CA ASN A 196 9.38 3.49 -14.64
C ASN A 196 8.39 4.59 -14.22
N LEU A 197 7.90 4.58 -12.97
CA LEU A 197 7.01 5.63 -12.44
C LEU A 197 7.75 6.94 -12.18
N LEU A 198 9.04 6.89 -11.86
CA LEU A 198 9.87 8.07 -11.61
C LEU A 198 10.59 8.57 -12.87
N ASN A 199 10.76 7.71 -13.86
CA ASN A 199 11.44 8.07 -15.10
C ASN A 199 10.63 9.05 -15.96
N SER A 200 11.22 10.20 -16.28
CA SER A 200 10.59 11.27 -17.05
C SER A 200 10.12 10.84 -18.45
N LYS A 201 10.76 9.83 -19.05
CA LYS A 201 10.34 9.25 -20.33
C LYS A 201 8.93 8.67 -20.29
N TYR A 202 8.50 8.19 -19.12
CA TYR A 202 7.18 7.59 -18.90
C TYR A 202 6.21 8.50 -18.15
N ALA A 203 6.61 9.75 -17.85
CA ALA A 203 5.75 10.76 -17.21
C ALA A 203 4.35 10.89 -17.86
N PRO A 204 4.19 10.79 -19.20
CA PRO A 204 2.86 10.85 -19.81
C PRO A 204 1.84 9.84 -19.27
N ILE A 205 2.26 8.69 -18.74
CA ILE A 205 1.37 7.69 -18.11
C ILE A 205 0.76 8.26 -16.82
N ARG A 206 1.57 8.95 -16.02
CA ARG A 206 1.14 9.58 -14.77
C ARG A 206 0.30 10.82 -15.04
N GLU A 207 0.65 11.60 -16.06
CA GLU A 207 -0.21 12.69 -16.53
C GLU A 207 -1.57 12.19 -17.01
N PHE A 208 -1.60 11.05 -17.71
CA PHE A 208 -2.85 10.44 -18.14
C PHE A 208 -3.70 10.04 -16.93
N ASN A 209 -3.11 9.48 -15.87
CA ASN A 209 -3.82 9.16 -14.65
C ASN A 209 -4.53 10.40 -14.07
N TYR A 210 -3.84 11.53 -13.95
CA TYR A 210 -4.44 12.80 -13.51
C TYR A 210 -5.56 13.28 -14.45
N LYS A 211 -5.27 13.37 -15.76
CA LYS A 211 -6.21 13.92 -16.76
C LYS A 211 -7.48 13.07 -16.86
N TYR A 212 -7.35 11.74 -16.86
CA TYR A 212 -8.48 10.82 -16.97
C TYR A 212 -9.40 10.91 -15.75
N HIS A 213 -8.82 10.92 -14.56
CA HIS A 213 -9.56 10.88 -13.30
C HIS A 213 -10.13 12.24 -12.91
N ARG A 214 -9.27 13.25 -12.79
CA ARG A 214 -9.66 14.57 -12.30
C ARG A 214 -10.33 15.43 -13.37
N LEU A 215 -9.77 15.44 -14.58
CA LEU A 215 -10.27 16.31 -15.65
C LEU A 215 -11.31 15.62 -16.55
N GLY A 216 -11.34 14.29 -16.53
CA GLY A 216 -12.32 13.47 -17.23
C GLY A 216 -13.50 13.12 -16.33
N LEU A 217 -13.34 12.05 -15.55
CA LEU A 217 -14.44 11.44 -14.80
C LEU A 217 -15.12 12.41 -13.82
N ASP A 218 -14.35 13.14 -13.01
CA ASP A 218 -14.94 14.07 -12.03
C ASP A 218 -15.70 15.23 -12.70
N ILE A 219 -15.15 15.82 -13.78
CA ILE A 219 -15.80 16.94 -14.49
C ILE A 219 -17.04 16.47 -15.26
N MET A 220 -16.99 15.28 -15.86
CA MET A 220 -18.14 14.70 -16.55
C MET A 220 -19.30 14.47 -15.58
N ALA A 221 -19.02 14.07 -14.34
CA ALA A 221 -20.05 13.93 -13.30
C ALA A 221 -20.62 15.28 -12.82
N GLU A 222 -19.81 16.34 -12.82
CA GLU A 222 -20.23 17.69 -12.42
C GLU A 222 -21.16 18.34 -13.47
N LYS A 223 -20.88 18.13 -14.76
CA LYS A 223 -21.72 18.62 -15.86
C LYS A 223 -22.91 17.69 -16.06
N GLN A 224 -23.99 17.91 -15.29
CA GLN A 224 -25.30 17.37 -15.67
C GLN A 224 -25.66 17.83 -17.09
N ALA A 225 -26.17 16.91 -17.91
CA ALA A 225 -26.67 17.18 -19.26
C ALA A 225 -27.91 18.08 -19.25
#